data_AF-A0A6P3QH22-F1
#
_entry.id   AF-A0A6P3QH22-F1
#
_cell.length_a   1.000
_cell.length_b   1.000
_cell.length_c   1.000
_cell.angle_alpha   90.00
_cell.angle_beta   90.00
_cell.angle_gamma   90.00
#
_symmetry.space_group_name_H-M   'P 1'
#
loop_
_entity.id
_entity.type
_entity.pdbx_description
1 polymer ?
#
loop_
_entity_poly.entity_id
_entity_poly.type
_entity_poly.pdbx_seq_one_letter_code
_entity_poly.pdbx_strand_id
1 'polypeptide(L)'
;MRNSRDRLLNKYRQAGGNMPGRTQNTLLVQEVMEEEWNALQSMDGCPEVLAQLEQPMDLAVLEEIQQELTDQEQSIISEYEKSLQFDEKCLSVILAEWEANSLICPVCTKYNLRITGGVVMCQCGLYIPCHSPELTEQKLRACLEVSVNEHSAHCPHIPGFSVTEGTEEKSSLLMSCLACDTWAVII
;
A
#
# COMPACT_ATOMS: atom_id res chain seq x y z
N MET A 1 -67.83 -0.91 -12.65
CA MET A 1 -66.95 -0.50 -11.54
C MET A 1 -67.42 0.77 -10.80
N ARG A 2 -67.73 1.89 -11.48
CA ARG A 2 -68.15 3.13 -10.79
C ARG A 2 -69.46 3.03 -9.99
N ASN A 3 -70.48 2.36 -10.56
CA ASN A 3 -71.79 2.21 -9.92
C ASN A 3 -71.80 1.22 -8.73
N SER A 4 -70.92 0.21 -8.73
CA SER A 4 -70.78 -0.73 -7.60
C SER A 4 -70.07 -0.05 -6.42
N ARG A 5 -69.04 0.75 -6.70
CA ARG A 5 -68.31 1.56 -5.71
C ARG A 5 -69.23 2.53 -4.98
N ASP A 6 -70.05 3.29 -5.71
CA ASP A 6 -70.96 4.26 -5.10
C ASP A 6 -72.03 3.57 -4.23
N ARG A 7 -72.46 2.36 -4.60
CA ARG A 7 -73.40 1.55 -3.82
C ARG A 7 -72.81 1.09 -2.48
N LEU A 8 -71.56 0.65 -2.46
CA LEU A 8 -70.87 0.18 -1.25
C LEU A 8 -70.49 1.34 -0.32
N LEU A 9 -69.98 2.44 -0.88
CA LEU A 9 -69.69 3.65 -0.11
C LEU A 9 -70.96 4.27 0.49
N ASN A 10 -72.11 4.15 -0.19
CA ASN A 10 -73.39 4.58 0.37
C ASN A 10 -73.88 3.65 1.48
N LYS A 11 -73.69 2.33 1.38
CA LYS A 11 -73.97 1.40 2.48
C LYS A 11 -73.12 1.70 3.72
N TYR A 12 -71.82 1.97 3.54
CA TYR A 12 -70.92 2.32 4.63
C TYR A 12 -71.31 3.65 5.30
N ARG A 13 -71.66 4.68 4.51
CA ARG A 13 -72.16 5.96 5.02
C ARG A 13 -73.48 5.81 5.79
N GLN A 14 -74.35 4.90 5.38
CA GLN A 14 -75.62 4.62 6.07
C GLN A 14 -75.43 3.82 7.37
N ALA A 15 -74.43 2.93 7.43
CA ALA A 15 -74.12 2.13 8.63
C ALA A 15 -73.55 2.95 9.81
N GLY A 16 -73.06 4.18 9.56
CA GLY A 16 -72.54 5.08 10.61
C GLY A 16 -73.60 5.85 11.42
N GLY A 17 -74.89 5.76 11.07
CA GLY A 17 -75.95 6.63 11.61
C GLY A 17 -76.85 6.03 12.72
N ASN A 18 -76.81 4.73 12.98
CA ASN A 18 -77.56 4.08 14.06
C ASN A 18 -76.78 2.85 14.55
N MET A 19 -76.19 2.91 15.75
CA MET A 19 -75.42 1.82 16.39
C MET A 19 -76.32 0.59 16.63
N PRO A 20 -75.84 -0.69 16.51
CA PRO A 20 -74.65 -1.20 17.19
C PRO A 20 -73.78 -2.15 16.34
N GLY A 21 -72.45 -1.98 16.40
CA GLY A 21 -71.55 -3.10 16.07
C GLY A 21 -70.24 -2.69 15.41
N ARG A 22 -69.18 -2.54 16.21
CA ARG A 22 -67.79 -2.50 15.74
C ARG A 22 -67.49 -3.67 14.78
N THR A 23 -68.13 -4.82 15.00
CA THR A 23 -68.01 -6.06 14.21
C THR A 23 -68.59 -5.94 12.80
N GLN A 24 -69.73 -5.28 12.59
CA GLN A 24 -70.31 -5.10 11.25
C GLN A 24 -69.47 -4.14 10.39
N ASN A 25 -68.86 -3.12 11.00
CA ASN A 25 -67.94 -2.24 10.30
C ASN A 25 -66.63 -2.95 9.91
N THR A 26 -66.11 -3.85 10.75
CA THR A 26 -64.94 -4.68 10.39
C THR A 26 -65.26 -5.64 9.25
N LEU A 27 -66.45 -6.26 9.26
CA LEU A 27 -66.90 -7.16 8.19
C LEU A 27 -67.07 -6.44 6.85
N LEU A 28 -67.63 -5.22 6.85
CA LEU A 28 -67.73 -4.39 5.64
C LEU A 28 -66.36 -3.97 5.10
N VAL A 29 -65.40 -3.65 5.98
CA VAL A 29 -64.03 -3.34 5.55
C VAL A 29 -63.37 -4.58 4.95
N GLN A 30 -63.55 -5.75 5.55
CA GLN A 30 -63.02 -7.00 5.02
C GLN A 30 -63.65 -7.35 3.65
N GLU A 31 -64.96 -7.17 3.51
CA GLU A 31 -65.67 -7.40 2.24
C GLU A 31 -65.17 -6.46 1.14
N VAL A 32 -64.96 -5.17 1.44
CA VAL A 32 -64.39 -4.22 0.48
C VAL A 32 -62.93 -4.54 0.16
N MET A 33 -62.13 -4.96 1.15
CA MET A 33 -60.75 -5.38 0.89
C MET A 33 -60.70 -6.64 0.03
N GLU A 34 -61.57 -7.62 0.27
CA GLU A 34 -61.65 -8.84 -0.55
C GLU A 34 -62.17 -8.52 -1.97
N GLU A 35 -63.17 -7.66 -2.12
CA GLU A 35 -63.66 -7.25 -3.45
C GLU A 35 -62.60 -6.46 -4.23
N GLU A 36 -61.89 -5.53 -3.61
CA GLU A 36 -60.81 -4.77 -4.25
C GLU A 36 -59.58 -5.66 -4.50
N TRP A 37 -59.25 -6.59 -3.60
CA TRP A 37 -58.19 -7.58 -3.81
C TRP A 37 -58.51 -8.53 -4.97
N ASN A 38 -59.76 -8.98 -5.09
CA ASN A 38 -60.22 -9.78 -6.22
C ASN A 38 -60.30 -8.94 -7.52
N ALA A 39 -60.61 -7.65 -7.43
CA ALA A 39 -60.57 -6.73 -8.58
C ALA A 39 -59.12 -6.50 -9.06
N LEU A 40 -58.16 -6.39 -8.14
CA LEU A 40 -56.74 -6.33 -8.43
C LEU A 40 -56.22 -7.65 -9.03
N GLN A 41 -56.57 -8.79 -8.45
CA GLN A 41 -56.22 -10.11 -9.02
C GLN A 41 -56.91 -10.39 -10.38
N SER A 42 -58.10 -9.84 -10.63
CA SER A 42 -58.73 -9.93 -11.95
C SER A 42 -58.16 -8.92 -12.96
N MET A 43 -57.49 -7.86 -12.47
CA MET A 43 -56.62 -6.98 -13.27
C MET A 43 -55.19 -7.53 -13.43
N ASP A 44 -54.77 -8.54 -12.65
CA ASP A 44 -53.53 -9.32 -12.87
C ASP A 44 -53.56 -10.17 -14.15
N GLY A 45 -54.61 -10.01 -14.96
CA GLY A 45 -54.56 -10.24 -16.40
C GLY A 45 -53.80 -9.16 -17.19
N CYS A 46 -52.96 -8.33 -16.55
CA CYS A 46 -51.97 -7.53 -17.25
C CYS A 46 -50.63 -8.28 -17.24
N PRO A 47 -50.39 -9.16 -18.24
CA PRO A 47 -49.13 -9.90 -18.33
C PRO A 47 -47.92 -8.97 -18.41
N GLU A 48 -48.07 -7.69 -18.72
CA GLU A 48 -46.96 -6.83 -19.10
C GLU A 48 -46.01 -6.46 -17.95
N VAL A 49 -46.48 -6.31 -16.70
CA VAL A 49 -45.61 -5.87 -15.57
C VAL A 49 -44.93 -7.05 -14.86
N LEU A 50 -45.61 -8.19 -14.74
CA LEU A 50 -45.00 -9.42 -14.22
C LEU A 50 -44.17 -10.14 -15.30
N ALA A 51 -44.57 -10.11 -16.58
CA ALA A 51 -43.75 -10.65 -17.67
C ALA A 51 -42.52 -9.79 -18.00
N GLN A 52 -42.45 -8.53 -17.55
CA GLN A 52 -41.20 -7.74 -17.58
C GLN A 52 -40.19 -8.22 -16.54
N LEU A 53 -40.65 -8.82 -15.43
CA LEU A 53 -39.78 -9.46 -14.43
C LEU A 53 -39.45 -10.92 -14.78
N GLU A 54 -40.35 -11.60 -15.49
CA GLU A 54 -40.18 -12.99 -15.98
C GLU A 54 -39.65 -13.07 -17.42
N GLN A 55 -39.32 -11.94 -18.05
CA GLN A 55 -38.61 -11.95 -19.32
C GLN A 55 -37.28 -12.67 -19.08
N PRO A 56 -36.93 -13.70 -19.87
CA PRO A 56 -35.62 -14.32 -19.76
C PRO A 56 -34.62 -13.22 -20.08
N MET A 57 -34.01 -12.67 -19.03
CA MET A 57 -32.91 -11.73 -19.16
C MET A 57 -31.90 -12.43 -20.07
N ASP A 58 -31.60 -11.82 -21.22
CA ASP A 58 -30.90 -12.50 -22.31
C ASP A 58 -29.59 -13.07 -21.77
N LEU A 59 -29.52 -14.40 -21.62
CA LEU A 59 -28.43 -15.08 -20.94
C LEU A 59 -27.09 -14.73 -21.61
N ALA A 60 -27.11 -14.43 -22.91
CA ALA A 60 -25.97 -13.95 -23.67
C ALA A 60 -25.45 -12.60 -23.18
N VAL A 61 -26.33 -11.66 -22.81
CA VAL A 61 -25.95 -10.34 -22.28
C VAL A 61 -25.33 -10.48 -20.88
N LEU A 62 -25.85 -11.37 -20.04
CA LEU A 62 -25.27 -11.64 -18.73
C LEU A 62 -23.89 -12.31 -18.84
N GLU A 63 -23.72 -13.23 -19.79
CA GLU A 63 -22.44 -13.89 -20.06
C GLU A 63 -21.40 -12.90 -20.62
N GLU A 64 -21.81 -11.96 -21.49
CA GLU A 64 -20.97 -10.87 -21.98
C GLU A 64 -20.51 -9.96 -20.83
N ILE A 65 -21.43 -9.54 -19.94
CA ILE A 65 -21.09 -8.73 -18.77
C ILE A 65 -20.14 -9.47 -17.83
N GLN A 66 -20.37 -10.77 -17.59
CA GLN A 66 -19.48 -11.59 -16.76
C GLN A 66 -18.08 -11.71 -17.36
N GLN A 67 -18.00 -11.86 -18.69
CA GLN A 67 -16.70 -11.91 -19.38
C GLN A 67 -15.99 -10.56 -19.29
N GLU A 68 -16.69 -9.43 -19.51
CA GLU A 68 -16.10 -8.10 -19.41
C GLU A 68 -15.57 -7.83 -17.99
N LEU A 69 -16.34 -8.19 -16.95
CA LEU A 69 -15.91 -8.04 -15.57
C LEU A 69 -14.67 -8.88 -15.27
N THR A 70 -14.63 -10.12 -15.77
CA THR A 70 -13.47 -11.02 -15.59
C THR A 70 -12.23 -10.46 -16.29
N ASP A 71 -12.39 -9.93 -17.50
CA ASP A 71 -11.29 -9.32 -18.26
C ASP A 71 -10.78 -8.05 -17.57
N GLN A 72 -11.68 -7.24 -17.00
CA GLN A 72 -11.31 -6.06 -16.20
C GLN A 72 -10.54 -6.45 -14.93
N GLU A 73 -11.02 -7.44 -14.17
CA GLU A 73 -10.33 -7.94 -12.98
C GLU A 73 -8.93 -8.45 -13.34
N GLN A 74 -8.80 -9.24 -14.41
CA GLN A 74 -7.52 -9.77 -14.86
C GLN A 74 -6.58 -8.65 -15.34
N SER A 75 -7.12 -7.62 -16.00
CA SER A 75 -6.35 -6.44 -16.42
C SER A 75 -5.81 -5.69 -15.21
N ILE A 76 -6.65 -5.44 -14.19
CA ILE A 76 -6.26 -4.76 -12.95
C ILE A 76 -5.13 -5.54 -12.27
N ILE A 77 -5.29 -6.86 -12.09
CA ILE A 77 -4.25 -7.72 -11.49
C ILE A 77 -2.95 -7.62 -12.29
N SER A 78 -3.02 -7.69 -13.62
CA SER A 78 -1.84 -7.59 -14.49
C SER A 78 -1.12 -6.25 -14.36
N GLU A 79 -1.85 -5.14 -14.24
CA GLU A 79 -1.24 -3.82 -14.02
C GLU A 79 -0.56 -3.73 -12.65
N TYR A 80 -1.19 -4.23 -11.59
CA TYR A 80 -0.58 -4.31 -10.26
C TYR A 80 0.69 -5.15 -10.24
N GLU A 81 0.67 -6.33 -10.87
CA GLU A 81 1.85 -7.18 -10.99
C GLU A 81 3.00 -6.51 -11.74
N LYS A 82 2.70 -5.79 -12.83
CA LYS A 82 3.71 -5.01 -13.57
C LYS A 82 4.31 -3.90 -12.71
N SER A 83 3.48 -3.20 -11.92
CA SER A 83 3.96 -2.17 -10.99
C SER A 83 4.86 -2.77 -9.92
N LEU A 84 4.45 -3.89 -9.32
CA LEU A 84 5.26 -4.59 -8.31
C LEU A 84 6.60 -5.06 -8.87
N GLN A 85 6.62 -5.61 -10.09
CA GLN A 85 7.87 -5.99 -10.76
C GLN A 85 8.77 -4.79 -11.06
N PHE A 86 8.20 -3.61 -11.33
CA PHE A 86 8.98 -2.39 -11.48
C PHE A 86 9.60 -1.96 -10.16
N ASP A 87 8.80 -1.94 -9.08
CA ASP A 87 9.27 -1.57 -7.75
C ASP A 87 10.37 -2.52 -7.26
N GLU A 88 10.20 -3.83 -7.48
CA GLU A 88 11.22 -4.85 -7.18
C GLU A 88 12.53 -4.60 -7.94
N LYS A 89 12.45 -4.23 -9.23
CA LYS A 89 13.63 -3.89 -10.04
C LYS A 89 14.32 -2.62 -9.53
N CYS A 90 13.55 -1.61 -9.13
CA CYS A 90 14.13 -0.40 -8.54
C CYS A 90 14.85 -0.72 -7.23
N LEU A 91 14.23 -1.52 -6.37
CA LEU A 91 14.85 -1.97 -5.13
C LEU A 91 16.11 -2.80 -5.38
N SER A 92 16.10 -3.72 -6.37
CA SER A 92 17.26 -4.55 -6.67
C SER A 92 18.46 -3.74 -7.17
N VAL A 93 18.24 -2.66 -7.94
CA VAL A 93 19.32 -1.75 -8.34
C VAL A 93 19.91 -1.02 -7.13
N ILE A 94 19.07 -0.48 -6.25
CA ILE A 94 19.54 0.21 -5.02
C ILE A 94 20.31 -0.77 -4.14
N LEU A 95 19.79 -1.99 -3.96
CA LEU A 95 20.46 -3.04 -3.19
C LEU A 95 21.78 -3.44 -3.84
N ALA A 96 21.86 -3.57 -5.16
CA ALA A 96 23.12 -3.89 -5.84
C ALA A 96 24.18 -2.79 -5.66
N GLU A 97 23.79 -1.51 -5.66
CA GLU A 97 24.70 -0.40 -5.34
C GLU A 97 25.19 -0.44 -3.89
N TRP A 98 24.34 -0.86 -2.95
CA TRP A 98 24.69 -0.97 -1.54
C TRP A 98 25.52 -2.23 -1.23
N GLU A 99 25.16 -3.35 -1.85
CA GLU A 99 25.80 -4.67 -1.71
C GLU A 99 27.17 -4.73 -2.40
N ALA A 100 27.47 -3.76 -3.28
CA ALA A 100 28.81 -3.51 -3.76
C ALA A 100 29.82 -3.26 -2.61
N ASN A 101 29.36 -3.10 -1.35
CA ASN A 101 30.19 -3.13 -0.14
C ASN A 101 31.40 -2.20 -0.28
N SER A 102 31.20 -1.02 -0.88
CA SER A 102 32.26 -0.05 -1.11
C SER A 102 32.44 0.81 0.13
N LEU A 103 33.66 0.87 0.65
CA LEU A 103 33.99 1.65 1.84
C LEU A 103 33.95 3.15 1.53
N ILE A 104 33.02 3.88 2.14
CA ILE A 104 32.95 5.34 2.01
C ILE A 104 34.17 5.96 2.68
N CYS A 105 34.78 6.96 2.04
CA CYS A 105 35.92 7.67 2.58
C CYS A 105 35.56 8.38 3.90
N PRO A 106 36.24 8.06 5.01
CA PRO A 106 35.91 8.62 6.32
C PRO A 106 36.30 10.10 6.45
N VAL A 107 37.19 10.60 5.57
CA VAL A 107 37.64 12.00 5.58
C VAL A 107 36.63 12.93 4.89
N CYS A 108 36.11 12.54 3.72
CA CYS A 108 35.19 13.39 2.95
C CYS A 108 33.72 12.98 3.04
N THR A 109 33.44 11.78 3.56
CA THR A 109 32.11 11.17 3.71
C THR A 109 31.23 11.18 2.44
N LYS A 110 31.87 11.34 1.27
CA LYS A 110 31.18 11.58 -0.01
C LYS A 110 31.49 10.56 -1.09
N TYR A 111 32.75 10.11 -1.17
CA TYR A 111 33.21 9.22 -2.24
C TYR A 111 33.72 7.91 -1.67
N ASN A 112 33.58 6.82 -2.43
CA ASN A 112 34.15 5.52 -2.07
C ASN A 112 35.68 5.53 -2.16
N LEU A 113 36.32 4.84 -1.22
CA LEU A 113 37.75 4.54 -1.25
C LEU A 113 38.04 3.52 -2.34
N ARG A 114 39.23 3.64 -2.92
CA ARG A 114 39.80 2.65 -3.82
C ARG A 114 41.12 2.19 -3.24
N ILE A 115 41.32 0.88 -3.15
CA ILE A 115 42.58 0.29 -2.72
C ILE A 115 43.19 -0.44 -3.92
N THR A 116 44.38 -0.02 -4.34
CA THR A 116 45.07 -0.62 -5.50
C THR A 116 46.56 -0.66 -5.23
N GLY A 117 47.17 -1.85 -5.36
CA GLY A 117 48.62 -2.01 -5.21
C GLY A 117 49.16 -1.56 -3.85
N GLY A 118 48.37 -1.71 -2.78
CA GLY A 118 48.75 -1.25 -1.43
C GLY A 118 48.54 0.24 -1.18
N VAL A 119 47.91 0.99 -2.08
CA VAL A 119 47.62 2.43 -1.87
C VAL A 119 46.13 2.63 -1.68
N VAL A 120 45.76 3.39 -0.65
CA VAL A 120 44.38 3.84 -0.39
C VAL A 120 44.18 5.22 -0.99
N MET A 121 43.18 5.36 -1.86
CA MET A 121 42.91 6.60 -2.60
C MET A 121 41.44 7.00 -2.55
N CYS A 122 41.18 8.31 -2.62
CA CYS A 122 39.84 8.87 -2.76
C CYS A 122 39.82 10.06 -3.72
N GLN A 123 38.66 10.28 -4.36
CA GLN A 123 38.43 11.44 -5.24
C GLN A 123 38.48 12.78 -4.51
N CYS A 124 38.42 12.81 -3.18
CA CYS A 124 38.64 14.04 -2.41
C CYS A 124 40.12 14.47 -2.34
N GLY A 125 41.05 13.67 -2.87
CA GLY A 125 42.50 13.92 -2.80
C GLY A 125 43.22 13.09 -1.73
N LEU A 126 42.51 12.22 -0.99
CA LEU A 126 43.13 11.29 -0.07
C LEU A 126 44.08 10.34 -0.82
N TYR A 127 45.32 10.24 -0.34
CA TYR A 127 46.33 9.33 -0.87
C TYR A 127 47.21 8.81 0.27
N ILE A 128 47.12 7.50 0.56
CA ILE A 128 47.86 6.87 1.66
C ILE A 128 48.59 5.65 1.11
N PRO A 129 49.92 5.71 0.93
CA PRO A 129 50.74 4.56 0.60
C PRO A 129 50.77 3.60 1.80
N CYS A 130 50.17 2.41 1.68
CA CYS A 130 50.30 1.38 2.69
C CYS A 130 51.45 0.45 2.35
N HIS A 131 52.34 0.23 3.32
CA HIS A 131 53.49 -0.66 3.16
C HIS A 131 53.16 -2.12 3.42
N SER A 132 51.92 -2.44 3.79
CA SER A 132 51.46 -3.81 3.98
C SER A 132 50.85 -4.34 2.67
N PRO A 133 51.47 -5.32 2.00
CA PRO A 133 50.97 -5.88 0.74
C PRO A 133 49.64 -6.62 0.91
N GLU A 134 49.22 -6.88 2.15
CA GLU A 134 47.97 -7.56 2.48
C GLU A 134 46.82 -6.62 2.83
N LEU A 135 46.97 -5.29 2.72
CA LEU A 135 45.87 -4.38 3.02
C LEU A 135 44.77 -4.52 1.97
N THR A 136 43.65 -5.10 2.38
CA THR A 136 42.43 -5.19 1.59
C THR A 136 41.39 -4.20 2.10
N GLU A 137 40.39 -3.91 1.27
CA GLU A 137 39.26 -3.06 1.67
C GLU A 137 38.54 -3.61 2.90
N GLN A 138 38.40 -4.93 3.00
CA GLN A 138 37.80 -5.60 4.15
C GLN A 138 38.62 -5.41 5.43
N LYS A 139 39.95 -5.50 5.36
CA LYS A 139 40.80 -5.26 6.54
C LYS A 139 40.71 -3.81 7.00
N LEU A 140 40.76 -2.85 6.07
CA LEU A 140 40.60 -1.43 6.39
C LEU A 140 39.22 -1.14 7.01
N ARG A 141 38.16 -1.74 6.46
CA ARG A 141 36.80 -1.67 7.01
C ARG A 141 36.77 -2.19 8.44
N ALA A 142 37.30 -3.38 8.69
CA ALA A 142 37.34 -3.97 10.03
C ALA A 142 38.11 -3.08 11.03
N CYS A 143 39.24 -2.50 10.62
CA CYS A 143 40.00 -1.57 11.47
C CYS A 143 39.17 -0.33 11.83
N LEU A 144 38.50 0.29 10.84
CA LEU A 144 37.62 1.44 11.08
C LEU A 144 36.45 1.09 12.00
N GLU A 145 35.76 -0.02 11.73
CA GLU A 145 34.62 -0.47 12.53
C GLU A 145 35.02 -0.73 13.98
N VAL A 146 36.14 -1.42 14.22
CA VAL A 146 36.63 -1.67 15.59
C VAL A 146 36.90 -0.35 16.30
N SER A 147 37.69 0.55 15.71
CA SER A 147 38.06 1.81 16.36
C SER A 147 36.85 2.72 16.61
N VAL A 148 35.91 2.81 15.66
CA VAL A 148 34.70 3.61 15.81
C VAL A 148 33.76 3.00 16.85
N ASN A 149 33.59 1.68 16.87
CA ASN A 149 32.73 0.99 17.82
C ASN A 149 33.27 1.12 19.26
N GLU A 150 34.58 0.91 19.45
CA GLU A 150 35.25 1.09 20.75
C GLU A 150 35.06 2.51 21.29
N HIS A 151 35.19 3.51 20.42
CA HIS A 151 34.90 4.90 20.77
C HIS A 151 33.42 5.11 21.10
N SER A 152 32.50 4.61 20.26
CA SER A 152 31.06 4.82 20.43
C SER A 152 30.49 4.18 21.70
N ALA A 153 31.16 3.16 22.24
CA ALA A 153 30.79 2.55 23.51
C ALA A 153 30.93 3.53 24.69
N HIS A 154 31.77 4.55 24.55
CA HIS A 154 32.10 5.50 25.62
C HIS A 154 31.76 6.95 25.28
N CYS A 155 31.55 7.29 24.00
CA CYS A 155 31.28 8.64 23.54
C CYS A 155 30.24 8.67 22.41
N PRO A 156 29.15 9.45 22.53
CA PRO A 156 28.10 9.52 21.50
C PRO A 156 28.46 10.44 20.32
N HIS A 157 29.61 11.13 20.37
CA HIS A 157 30.03 12.04 19.30
C HIS A 157 30.61 11.27 18.12
N ILE A 158 30.49 11.84 16.92
CA ILE A 158 31.07 11.26 15.71
C ILE A 158 32.56 11.65 15.66
N PRO A 159 33.49 10.68 15.62
CA PRO A 159 34.91 10.99 15.50
C PRO A 159 35.22 11.57 14.10
N GLY A 160 36.14 12.52 14.04
CA GLY A 160 36.68 13.06 12.79
C GLY A 160 37.88 12.25 12.31
N PHE A 161 38.15 12.31 11.00
CA PHE A 161 39.28 11.61 10.38
C PHE A 161 40.19 12.59 9.65
N SER A 162 41.49 12.36 9.76
CA SER A 162 42.52 13.16 9.11
C SER A 162 43.71 12.29 8.70
N VAL A 163 44.55 12.81 7.81
CA VAL A 163 45.80 12.14 7.41
C VAL A 163 46.98 12.93 7.96
N THR A 164 47.93 12.21 8.53
CA THR A 164 49.22 12.76 8.91
C THR A 164 50.15 12.73 7.70
N GLU A 165 50.59 13.89 7.22
CA GLU A 165 51.66 13.99 6.22
C GLU A 165 52.96 14.35 6.94
N GLY A 166 53.78 13.33 7.23
CA GLY A 166 55.11 13.53 7.80
C GLY A 166 56.16 13.65 6.70
N THR A 167 57.04 14.64 6.79
CA THR A 167 58.21 14.77 5.89
C THR A 167 59.25 13.64 6.07
N GLU A 168 59.13 12.84 7.13
CA GLU A 168 59.93 11.63 7.40
C GLU A 168 59.10 10.41 7.82
N GLU A 169 57.82 10.61 8.20
CA GLU A 169 56.92 9.54 8.67
C GLU A 169 55.91 9.13 7.59
N LYS A 170 55.55 7.86 7.60
CA LYS A 170 54.57 7.25 6.70
C LYS A 170 53.22 7.95 6.83
N SER A 171 52.56 8.22 5.70
CA SER A 171 51.20 8.76 5.74
C SER A 171 50.27 7.79 6.45
N SER A 172 49.59 8.25 7.49
CA SER A 172 48.71 7.42 8.30
C SER A 172 47.32 8.04 8.44
N LEU A 173 46.31 7.18 8.53
CA LEU A 173 44.93 7.62 8.75
C LEU A 173 44.67 7.69 10.26
N LEU A 174 44.30 8.86 10.74
CA LEU A 174 44.00 9.11 12.15
C LEU A 174 42.49 9.27 12.36
N MET A 175 41.98 8.65 13.41
CA MET A 175 40.69 8.95 14.01
C MET A 175 40.90 9.85 15.24
N SER A 176 40.12 10.91 15.39
CA SER A 176 40.20 11.83 16.52
C SER A 176 38.83 12.33 16.94
N CYS A 177 38.56 12.44 18.24
CA CYS A 177 37.31 13.00 18.77
C CYS A 177 37.61 14.18 19.70
N LEU A 178 37.08 15.36 19.37
CA LEU A 178 37.26 16.59 20.15
C LEU A 178 36.48 16.62 21.46
N ALA A 179 35.53 15.69 21.66
CA ALA A 179 34.67 15.68 22.85
C ALA A 179 35.26 14.85 24.00
N CYS A 180 36.02 13.80 23.69
CA CYS A 180 36.62 12.90 24.69
C CYS A 180 38.15 12.77 24.52
N ASP A 181 38.75 13.63 23.69
CA ASP A 181 40.19 13.68 23.39
C ASP A 181 40.82 12.34 22.99
N THR A 182 39.99 11.42 22.50
CA THR A 182 40.44 10.10 22.05
C THR A 182 40.97 10.20 20.63
N TRP A 183 42.12 9.57 20.38
CA TRP A 183 42.69 9.44 19.06
C TRP A 183 43.22 8.02 18.84
N ALA A 184 43.19 7.56 17.60
CA ALA A 184 43.68 6.26 17.20
C ALA A 184 44.28 6.32 15.78
N VAL A 185 45.37 5.61 15.57
CA VAL A 185 45.94 5.39 14.24
C VAL A 185 45.28 4.15 13.64
N ILE A 186 44.70 4.28 12.46
CA ILE A 186 43.96 3.22 11.79
C ILE A 186 44.87 2.41 10.85
N ILE A 187 45.69 3.11 10.05
CA ILE A 187 46.68 2.54 9.10
C ILE A 187 47.91 3.42 9.01
#